data_AF-J1JDF2-F1
#
_entry.id   AF-J1JDF2-F1
#
_cell.length_a   1.000
_cell.length_b   1.000
_cell.length_c   1.000
_cell.angle_alpha   90.00
_cell.angle_beta   90.00
_cell.angle_gamma   90.00
#
_symmetry.space_group_name_H-M   'P 1'
#
loop_
_entity.id
_entity.type
_entity.pdbx_description
1 polymer ?
#
loop_
_entity_poly.entity_id
_entity_poly.type
_entity_poly.pdbx_seq_one_letter_code
_entity_poly.pdbx_strand_id
1 'polypeptide(L)'
;MSSKLPWTRLFADRWILDLACLSPIECNVYIKLRLQMLYTGEPLLNNTKVWANYTGCSVKMFMKALEVLISTGHIERLDDGCLWSLKVEEELNNSNESLDKVSKTSRSKKLSERAKKAAQARWDKHTNDACDDAKAPENPDENDAKAMLNDAKVIKHDANSMLKDAKHDAYDMLNDAYIYNINNNTNNNSYNKKTNTIVLAKKE
;
A
#
# COMPACT_ATOMS: atom_id res chain seq x y z
N MET A 1 12.29 17.01 -13.04
CA MET A 1 11.03 16.96 -12.27
C MET A 1 10.22 15.78 -12.77
N SER A 2 9.93 14.78 -11.94
CA SER A 2 9.14 13.61 -12.33
C SER A 2 7.71 14.05 -12.67
N SER A 3 7.30 13.94 -13.92
CA SER A 3 5.99 14.36 -14.45
C SER A 3 4.84 13.42 -14.08
N LYS A 4 5.01 12.59 -13.04
CA LYS A 4 3.93 11.70 -12.58
C LYS A 4 3.02 12.51 -11.67
N LEU A 5 1.81 12.78 -12.18
CA LEU A 5 0.71 13.25 -11.35
C LEU A 5 0.58 12.33 -10.12
N PRO A 6 0.47 12.88 -8.90
CA PRO A 6 0.34 12.08 -7.70
C PRO A 6 -0.92 11.21 -7.83
N TRP A 7 -0.75 9.90 -7.69
CA TRP A 7 -1.88 8.97 -7.74
C TRP A 7 -2.73 9.23 -6.49
N THR A 8 -3.87 9.86 -6.67
CA THR A 8 -4.75 10.25 -5.57
C THR A 8 -5.89 9.26 -5.45
N ARG A 9 -6.04 8.66 -4.27
CA ARG A 9 -7.17 7.76 -3.98
C ARG A 9 -8.34 8.56 -3.39
N LEU A 10 -9.47 8.54 -4.09
CA LEU A 10 -10.70 9.20 -3.63
C LEU A 10 -11.57 8.21 -2.86
N PHE A 11 -11.92 8.55 -1.62
CA PHE A 11 -12.79 7.75 -0.75
C PHE A 11 -14.22 8.31 -0.77
N ALA A 12 -15.02 7.90 -1.74
CA ALA A 12 -16.35 8.46 -1.99
C ALA A 12 -17.29 8.35 -0.77
N ASP A 13 -17.14 7.28 0.02
CA ASP A 13 -17.85 7.04 1.28
C ASP A 13 -17.52 8.07 2.37
N ARG A 14 -16.28 8.56 2.41
CA ARG A 14 -15.88 9.64 3.33
C ARG A 14 -16.31 11.00 2.81
N TRP A 15 -16.15 11.22 1.52
CA TRP A 15 -16.52 12.48 0.88
C TRP A 15 -18.01 12.79 1.03
N ILE A 16 -18.88 11.79 0.88
CA ILE A 16 -20.32 12.03 0.99
C ILE A 16 -20.74 12.45 2.40
N LEU A 17 -20.04 11.97 3.44
CA LEU A 17 -20.28 12.38 4.83
C LEU A 17 -19.85 13.82 5.07
N ASP A 18 -18.72 14.24 4.48
CA ASP A 18 -18.22 15.61 4.57
C ASP A 18 -19.19 16.61 3.90
N LEU A 19 -19.87 16.18 2.85
CA LEU A 19 -20.76 17.02 2.07
C LEU A 19 -22.20 17.07 2.61
N ALA A 20 -22.60 16.11 3.45
CA ALA A 20 -24.00 15.92 3.85
C ALA A 20 -24.61 17.13 4.59
N CYS A 21 -23.80 17.89 5.31
CA CYS A 21 -24.24 19.03 6.11
C CYS A 21 -24.01 20.39 5.42
N LEU A 22 -23.49 20.40 4.19
CA LEU A 22 -23.13 21.61 3.47
C LEU A 22 -24.23 22.00 2.47
N SER A 23 -24.44 23.31 2.30
CA SER A 23 -25.31 23.82 1.24
C SER A 23 -24.74 23.52 -0.15
N PRO A 24 -25.55 23.53 -1.23
CA PRO A 24 -25.05 23.27 -2.58
C PRO A 24 -23.87 24.17 -3.00
N ILE A 25 -23.86 25.42 -2.53
CA ILE A 25 -22.78 26.38 -2.82
C ILE A 25 -21.52 26.02 -2.03
N GLU A 26 -21.65 25.68 -0.75
CA GLU A 26 -20.54 25.23 0.10
C GLU A 26 -19.93 23.93 -0.44
N CYS A 27 -20.76 22.96 -0.84
CA CYS A 27 -20.33 21.74 -1.50
C CYS A 27 -19.50 22.03 -2.75
N ASN A 28 -20.01 22.89 -3.64
CA ASN A 28 -19.30 23.24 -4.87
C ASN A 28 -17.96 23.95 -4.58
N VAL A 29 -17.93 24.87 -3.61
CA VAL A 29 -16.70 25.54 -3.20
C VAL A 29 -15.70 24.54 -2.64
N TYR A 30 -16.13 23.70 -1.69
CA TYR A 30 -15.27 22.73 -1.03
C TYR A 30 -14.68 21.71 -2.01
N ILE A 31 -15.52 21.08 -2.83
CA ILE A 31 -15.08 20.05 -3.79
C ILE A 31 -14.03 20.62 -4.73
N LYS A 32 -14.27 21.80 -5.30
CA LYS A 32 -13.35 22.43 -6.23
C LYS A 32 -12.02 22.80 -5.59
N LEU A 33 -12.05 23.44 -4.42
CA LEU A 33 -10.81 23.77 -3.69
C LEU A 33 -10.03 22.51 -3.31
N ARG A 34 -10.72 21.48 -2.81
CA ARG A 34 -10.12 20.20 -2.44
C ARG A 34 -9.48 19.49 -3.63
N LEU A 35 -10.16 19.44 -4.78
CA LEU A 35 -9.60 18.88 -6.02
C LEU A 35 -8.35 19.62 -6.46
N GLN A 36 -8.34 20.95 -6.35
CA GLN A 36 -7.17 21.75 -6.68
C GLN A 36 -6.01 21.45 -5.74
N MET A 37 -6.25 21.34 -4.42
CA MET A 37 -5.25 20.97 -3.42
C MET A 37 -4.66 19.57 -3.67
N LEU A 38 -5.50 18.60 -4.04
CA LEU A 38 -5.04 17.24 -4.40
C LEU A 38 -4.23 17.24 -5.70
N TYR A 39 -4.63 18.06 -6.67
CA TYR A 39 -3.94 18.17 -7.94
C TYR A 39 -2.55 18.80 -7.80
N THR A 40 -2.42 19.87 -7.01
CA THR A 40 -1.13 20.55 -6.77
C THR A 40 -0.31 19.83 -5.71
N GLY A 41 -0.96 19.18 -4.75
CA GLY A 41 -0.32 18.69 -3.53
C GLY A 41 0.10 19.81 -2.58
N GLU A 42 -0.44 21.02 -2.77
CA GLU A 42 0.04 22.24 -2.10
C GLU A 42 -1.12 23.12 -1.60
N PRO A 43 -0.92 23.85 -0.47
CA PRO A 43 -1.86 24.86 -0.01
C PRO A 43 -2.21 25.91 -1.05
N LEU A 44 -3.45 26.38 -1.02
CA LEU A 44 -3.94 27.37 -1.98
C LEU A 44 -3.70 28.78 -1.46
N LEU A 45 -2.96 29.58 -2.22
CA LEU A 45 -2.83 31.01 -1.97
C LEU A 45 -4.22 31.66 -1.92
N ASN A 46 -4.49 32.43 -0.86
CA ASN A 46 -5.83 32.98 -0.63
C ASN A 46 -6.14 34.18 -1.52
N ASN A 47 -6.46 33.90 -2.78
CA ASN A 47 -6.91 34.87 -3.76
C ASN A 47 -8.41 34.71 -4.01
N THR A 48 -9.21 35.45 -3.25
CA THR A 48 -10.67 35.36 -3.25
C THR A 48 -11.29 35.53 -4.65
N LYS A 49 -10.74 36.42 -5.49
CA LYS A 49 -11.28 36.65 -6.84
C LYS A 49 -11.05 35.45 -7.76
N VAL A 50 -9.84 34.88 -7.71
CA VAL A 50 -9.49 33.71 -8.52
C VAL A 50 -10.34 32.51 -8.09
N TRP A 51 -10.48 32.29 -6.79
CA TRP A 51 -11.25 31.14 -6.29
C TRP A 51 -12.75 31.30 -6.47
N ALA A 52 -13.30 32.51 -6.37
CA ALA A 52 -14.69 32.77 -6.73
C ALA A 52 -14.97 32.44 -8.21
N ASN A 53 -14.10 32.90 -9.11
CA ASN A 53 -14.22 32.59 -10.53
C ASN A 53 -14.07 31.08 -10.81
N TYR A 54 -13.09 30.43 -10.19
CA TYR A 54 -12.87 28.98 -10.31
C TYR A 54 -14.08 28.17 -9.81
N THR A 55 -14.67 28.60 -8.68
CA THR A 55 -15.87 27.97 -8.12
C THR A 55 -17.12 28.29 -8.93
N GLY A 56 -17.12 29.36 -9.72
CA GLY A 56 -18.24 29.76 -10.58
C GLY A 56 -19.33 30.50 -9.78
N CYS A 57 -18.97 31.15 -8.68
CA CYS A 57 -19.89 31.93 -7.87
C CYS A 57 -19.36 33.35 -7.66
N SER A 58 -20.23 34.25 -7.18
CA SER A 58 -19.81 35.61 -6.88
C SER A 58 -18.80 35.62 -5.71
N VAL A 59 -17.90 36.62 -5.68
CA VAL A 59 -16.93 36.80 -4.59
C VAL A 59 -17.62 36.79 -3.21
N LYS A 60 -18.78 37.43 -3.09
CA LYS A 60 -19.55 37.47 -1.84
C LYS A 60 -20.07 36.09 -1.42
N MET A 61 -20.54 35.28 -2.37
CA MET A 61 -21.00 33.91 -2.09
C MET A 61 -19.83 33.00 -1.75
N PHE A 62 -18.72 33.12 -2.48
CA PHE A 62 -17.49 32.39 -2.20
C PHE A 62 -17.00 32.66 -0.78
N MET A 63 -16.92 33.93 -0.36
CA MET A 63 -16.45 34.29 0.98
C MET A 63 -17.35 33.71 2.08
N LYS A 64 -18.68 33.82 1.93
CA LYS A 64 -19.63 33.21 2.88
C LYS A 64 -19.45 31.69 2.97
N ALA A 65 -19.34 31.02 1.83
CA ALA A 65 -19.12 29.58 1.81
C ALA A 65 -17.79 29.22 2.46
N LEU A 66 -16.72 29.96 2.16
CA LEU A 66 -15.40 29.75 2.74
C LEU A 66 -15.40 29.95 4.27
N GLU A 67 -16.10 30.95 4.78
CA GLU A 67 -16.29 31.15 6.23
C GLU A 67 -16.97 29.94 6.87
N VAL A 68 -18.02 29.40 6.25
CA VAL A 68 -18.67 28.17 6.72
C VAL A 68 -17.69 27.00 6.70
N LEU A 69 -16.96 26.80 5.61
CA LEU A 69 -15.98 25.70 5.48
C LEU A 69 -14.85 25.79 6.51
N ILE A 70 -14.43 27.00 6.86
CA ILE A 70 -13.45 27.24 7.92
C ILE A 70 -14.06 26.93 9.29
N SER A 71 -15.24 27.47 9.58
CA SER A 71 -15.91 27.27 10.88
C SER A 71 -16.27 25.80 11.16
N THR A 72 -16.50 25.03 10.09
CA THR A 72 -16.83 23.59 10.17
C THR A 72 -15.61 22.67 10.07
N GLY A 73 -14.40 23.22 9.95
CA GLY A 73 -13.15 22.46 9.92
C GLY A 73 -12.88 21.71 8.61
N HIS A 74 -13.56 22.06 7.52
CA HIS A 74 -13.29 21.47 6.19
C HIS A 74 -12.04 22.08 5.56
N ILE A 75 -11.82 23.37 5.79
CA ILE A 75 -10.69 24.15 5.31
C ILE A 75 -10.04 24.85 6.51
N GLU A 76 -8.73 24.80 6.59
CA GLU A 76 -7.94 25.56 7.55
C GLU A 76 -7.26 26.72 6.83
N ARG A 77 -7.09 27.82 7.57
CA ARG A 77 -6.24 28.92 7.13
C ARG A 77 -4.92 28.81 7.87
N LEU A 78 -3.85 28.59 7.11
CA LEU A 78 -2.48 28.48 7.62
C LEU A 78 -1.96 29.87 8.06
N ASP A 79 -0.82 29.88 8.76
CA ASP A 79 -0.19 31.11 9.28
C ASP A 79 0.18 32.11 8.18
N ASP A 80 0.52 31.61 7.00
CA ASP A 80 0.80 32.41 5.79
C ASP A 80 -0.46 32.92 5.09
N GLY A 81 -1.64 32.56 5.61
CA GLY A 81 -2.95 32.91 5.07
C GLY A 81 -3.44 31.97 3.97
N CYS A 82 -2.67 30.96 3.56
CA CYS A 82 -3.08 29.96 2.57
C CYS A 82 -4.22 29.08 3.11
N LEU A 83 -4.99 28.51 2.19
CA LEU A 83 -6.08 27.60 2.49
C LEU A 83 -5.60 26.16 2.31
N TRP A 84 -5.92 25.30 3.28
CA TRP A 84 -5.58 23.89 3.22
C TRP A 84 -6.68 23.01 3.80
N SER A 85 -6.65 21.71 3.55
CA SER A 85 -7.58 20.76 4.15
C SER A 85 -6.78 19.59 4.70
N LEU A 86 -6.91 19.32 6.01
CA LEU A 86 -6.22 18.19 6.64
C LEU A 86 -6.57 16.85 6.00
N LYS A 87 -7.81 16.71 5.49
CA LYS A 87 -8.23 15.49 4.79
C LYS A 87 -7.47 15.27 3.48
N VAL A 88 -7.08 16.35 2.79
CA VAL A 88 -6.22 16.26 1.59
C VAL A 88 -4.84 15.77 1.99
N GLU A 89 -4.28 16.31 3.06
CA GLU A 89 -2.97 15.89 3.57
C GLU A 89 -2.94 14.41 3.95
N GLU A 90 -3.96 13.94 4.67
CA GLU A 90 -4.13 12.51 4.98
C GLU A 90 -4.22 11.65 3.70
N GLU A 91 -4.98 12.07 2.70
CA GLU A 91 -5.13 11.35 1.42
C GLU A 91 -3.82 11.27 0.63
N LEU A 92 -3.05 12.36 0.59
CA LEU A 92 -1.75 12.42 -0.07
C LEU A 92 -0.71 11.56 0.65
N ASN A 93 -0.67 11.59 1.98
CA ASN A 93 0.24 10.78 2.80
C ASN A 93 -0.05 9.28 2.66
N ASN A 94 -1.32 8.89 2.72
CA ASN A 94 -1.74 7.49 2.51
C ASN A 94 -1.35 6.96 1.12
N SER A 95 -1.45 7.81 0.10
CA SER A 95 -1.11 7.44 -1.28
C SER A 95 0.39 7.19 -1.43
N ASN A 96 1.24 8.02 -0.82
CA ASN A 96 2.69 7.85 -0.82
C ASN A 96 3.13 6.58 -0.08
N GLU A 97 2.56 6.28 1.09
CA GLU A 97 2.88 5.04 1.81
C GLU A 97 2.56 3.78 1.00
N SER A 98 1.44 3.79 0.28
CA SER A 98 1.02 2.67 -0.58
C SER A 98 2.03 2.45 -1.71
N LEU A 99 2.48 3.52 -2.36
CA LEU A 99 3.50 3.45 -3.42
C LEU A 99 4.85 2.93 -2.90
N ASP A 100 5.26 3.33 -1.70
CA ASP A 100 6.48 2.83 -1.07
C ASP A 100 6.41 1.34 -0.73
N LYS A 101 5.28 0.86 -0.24
CA LYS A 101 5.05 -0.57 0.02
C LYS A 101 5.09 -1.36 -1.29
N VAL A 102 4.38 -0.90 -2.33
CA VAL A 102 4.35 -1.55 -3.65
C VAL A 102 5.74 -1.55 -4.31
N SER A 103 6.51 -0.47 -4.20
CA SER A 103 7.85 -0.38 -4.78
C SER A 103 8.84 -1.34 -4.10
N LYS A 104 8.78 -1.45 -2.76
CA LYS A 104 9.58 -2.40 -1.97
C LYS A 104 9.22 -3.84 -2.33
N THR A 105 7.94 -4.18 -2.39
CA THR A 105 7.47 -5.52 -2.79
C THR A 105 7.87 -5.86 -4.22
N SER A 106 7.76 -4.91 -5.16
CA SER A 106 8.15 -5.12 -6.56
C SER A 106 9.66 -5.32 -6.71
N ARG A 107 10.47 -4.57 -5.95
CA ARG A 107 11.93 -4.70 -5.93
C ARG A 107 12.35 -6.06 -5.34
N SER A 108 11.74 -6.45 -4.23
CA SER A 108 11.93 -7.77 -3.61
C SER A 108 11.57 -8.90 -4.57
N LYS A 109 10.42 -8.81 -5.24
CA LYS A 109 9.99 -9.79 -6.26
C LYS A 109 10.98 -9.87 -7.42
N LYS A 110 11.49 -8.74 -7.91
CA LYS A 110 12.49 -8.69 -8.99
C LYS A 110 13.84 -9.30 -8.56
N LEU A 111 14.27 -9.09 -7.32
CA LEU A 111 15.47 -9.71 -6.75
C LEU A 111 15.30 -11.22 -6.58
N SER A 112 14.15 -11.66 -6.07
CA SER A 112 13.78 -13.07 -5.95
C SER A 112 13.79 -13.78 -7.31
N GLU A 113 13.17 -13.20 -8.33
CA GLU A 113 13.18 -13.78 -9.68
C GLU A 113 14.59 -13.84 -10.30
N ARG A 114 15.44 -12.84 -10.02
CA ARG A 114 16.84 -12.86 -10.44
C ARG A 114 17.63 -13.98 -9.74
N ALA A 115 17.37 -14.21 -8.45
CA ALA A 115 17.99 -15.29 -7.68
C ALA A 115 17.56 -16.67 -8.21
N LYS A 116 16.27 -16.88 -8.50
CA LYS A 116 15.76 -18.12 -9.12
C LYS A 116 16.43 -18.41 -10.47
N LYS A 117 16.54 -17.40 -11.35
CA LYS A 117 17.23 -17.56 -12.64
C LYS A 117 18.71 -17.90 -12.49
N ALA A 118 19.39 -17.28 -11.52
CA ALA A 118 20.80 -17.59 -11.25
C ALA A 118 20.99 -19.01 -10.68
N ALA A 119 20.07 -19.47 -9.82
CA ALA A 119 20.08 -20.84 -9.32
C ALA A 119 19.84 -21.85 -10.46
N GLN A 120 18.84 -21.62 -11.31
CA GLN A 120 18.56 -22.48 -12.47
C GLN A 120 19.78 -22.58 -13.41
N ALA A 121 20.42 -21.45 -13.73
CA ALA A 121 21.61 -21.45 -14.58
C ALA A 121 22.80 -22.23 -13.97
N ARG A 122 22.91 -22.29 -12.64
CA ARG A 122 23.91 -23.14 -11.96
C ARG A 122 23.57 -24.62 -12.08
N TRP A 123 22.29 -24.99 -11.92
CA TRP A 123 21.82 -26.36 -12.11
C TRP A 123 22.06 -26.83 -13.55
N ASP A 124 21.66 -26.02 -14.53
CA ASP A 124 21.80 -26.35 -15.96
C ASP A 124 23.27 -26.52 -16.38
N LYS A 125 24.20 -25.77 -15.76
CA LYS A 125 25.64 -25.93 -15.99
C LYS A 125 26.17 -27.24 -15.40
N HIS A 126 25.75 -27.58 -14.19
CA HIS A 126 26.18 -28.79 -13.49
C HIS A 126 25.63 -30.08 -14.12
N THR A 127 24.53 -30.00 -14.88
CA THR A 127 24.01 -31.14 -15.66
C THR A 127 24.74 -31.37 -16.99
N ASN A 128 25.38 -30.34 -17.54
CA ASN A 128 26.13 -30.46 -18.81
C ASN A 128 27.59 -30.89 -18.59
N ASP A 129 28.19 -30.53 -17.46
CA ASP A 129 29.56 -30.94 -17.11
C ASP A 129 29.65 -32.42 -16.65
N ALA A 130 28.52 -33.09 -16.43
CA ALA A 130 28.47 -34.51 -16.02
C ALA A 130 28.54 -35.52 -17.18
N CYS A 131 28.62 -35.07 -18.44
CA CYS A 131 28.51 -35.96 -19.60
C CYS A 131 29.82 -36.23 -20.36
N ASP A 132 30.91 -35.51 -20.11
CA ASP A 132 32.09 -35.59 -20.99
C ASP A 132 33.28 -36.42 -20.47
N ASP A 133 33.29 -36.85 -19.20
CA ASP A 133 34.46 -37.52 -18.59
C ASP A 133 34.24 -38.97 -18.10
N ALA A 134 33.30 -39.71 -18.70
CA ALA A 134 33.15 -41.15 -18.43
C ALA A 134 33.51 -42.01 -19.65
N LYS A 135 34.81 -42.12 -19.96
CA LYS A 135 35.31 -43.31 -20.69
C LYS A 135 35.22 -44.50 -19.73
N ALA A 136 34.13 -45.26 -19.83
CA ALA A 136 33.95 -46.52 -19.12
C ALA A 136 34.93 -47.58 -19.66
N PRO A 137 35.77 -48.22 -18.82
CA PRO A 137 36.18 -49.58 -19.10
C PRO A 137 34.99 -50.50 -18.85
N GLU A 138 34.81 -51.48 -19.74
CA GLU A 138 33.70 -52.42 -19.77
C GLU A 138 33.62 -53.26 -18.48
N ASN A 139 32.38 -53.40 -18.00
CA ASN A 139 31.83 -54.32 -16.98
C ASN A 139 31.81 -53.82 -15.52
N PRO A 140 30.59 -53.75 -14.93
CA PRO A 140 30.41 -54.26 -13.58
C PRO A 140 29.13 -55.10 -13.37
N ASP A 141 29.23 -55.99 -12.39
CA ASP A 141 28.22 -56.94 -11.91
C ASP A 141 26.83 -56.31 -11.66
N GLU A 142 25.79 -57.05 -12.04
CA GLU A 142 24.37 -56.66 -12.01
C GLU A 142 23.85 -56.25 -10.61
N ASN A 143 24.56 -56.62 -9.55
CA ASN A 143 24.21 -56.30 -8.16
C ASN A 143 24.56 -54.86 -7.77
N ASP A 144 25.65 -54.29 -8.30
CA ASP A 144 26.07 -52.92 -7.98
C ASP A 144 25.17 -51.90 -8.68
N ALA A 145 24.72 -52.20 -9.90
CA ALA A 145 23.75 -51.38 -10.62
C ALA A 145 22.38 -51.29 -9.91
N LYS A 146 21.95 -52.36 -9.25
CA LYS A 146 20.71 -52.39 -8.45
C LYS A 146 20.84 -51.58 -7.14
N ALA A 147 22.00 -51.61 -6.50
CA ALA A 147 22.27 -50.79 -5.31
C ALA A 147 22.27 -49.29 -5.64
N MET A 148 22.97 -48.88 -6.70
CA MET A 148 23.00 -47.48 -7.16
C MET A 148 21.62 -46.96 -7.59
N LEU A 149 20.79 -47.81 -8.20
CA LEU A 149 19.42 -47.44 -8.59
C LEU A 149 18.50 -47.22 -7.38
N ASN A 150 18.69 -48.00 -6.30
CA ASN A 150 17.94 -47.81 -5.07
C ASN A 150 18.36 -46.54 -4.34
N ASP A 151 19.66 -46.25 -4.28
CA ASP A 151 20.16 -45.00 -3.69
C ASP A 151 19.65 -43.77 -4.45
N ALA A 152 19.62 -43.82 -5.79
CA ALA A 152 19.05 -42.75 -6.61
C ALA A 152 17.55 -42.54 -6.35
N LYS A 153 16.79 -43.61 -6.07
CA LYS A 153 15.37 -43.52 -5.71
C LYS A 153 15.17 -42.92 -4.32
N VAL A 154 16.02 -43.24 -3.35
CA VAL A 154 16.00 -42.68 -2.00
C VAL A 154 16.28 -41.17 -2.06
N ILE A 155 17.32 -40.75 -2.78
CA ILE A 155 17.65 -39.32 -2.97
C ILE A 155 16.49 -38.56 -3.62
N LYS A 156 15.80 -39.16 -4.60
CA LYS A 156 14.62 -38.56 -5.24
C LYS A 156 13.43 -38.44 -4.28
N HIS A 157 13.26 -39.40 -3.37
CA HIS A 157 12.19 -39.37 -2.38
C HIS A 157 12.44 -38.27 -1.33
N ASP A 158 13.67 -38.15 -0.84
CA ASP A 158 14.05 -37.13 0.13
C ASP A 158 13.93 -35.71 -0.45
N ALA A 159 14.38 -35.49 -1.69
CA ALA A 159 14.22 -34.21 -2.37
C ALA A 159 12.74 -33.79 -2.51
N ASN A 160 11.85 -34.76 -2.78
CA ASN A 160 10.41 -34.51 -2.85
C ASN A 160 9.78 -34.23 -1.47
N SER A 161 10.30 -34.84 -0.40
CA SER A 161 9.88 -34.54 0.98
C SER A 161 10.24 -33.12 1.34
N MET A 162 11.51 -32.72 1.14
CA MET A 162 11.99 -31.37 1.43
C MET A 162 11.24 -30.29 0.64
N LEU A 163 10.83 -30.60 -0.59
CA LEU A 163 10.01 -29.68 -1.40
C LEU A 163 8.59 -29.50 -0.84
N LYS A 164 8.00 -30.56 -0.25
CA LYS A 164 6.69 -30.47 0.41
C LYS A 164 6.78 -29.65 1.69
N ASP A 165 7.82 -29.86 2.48
CA ASP A 165 8.06 -29.14 3.74
C ASP A 165 8.26 -27.64 3.47
N ALA A 166 9.10 -27.29 2.48
CA ALA A 166 9.32 -25.90 2.08
C ALA A 166 8.04 -25.19 1.56
N LYS A 167 7.11 -25.93 0.95
CA LYS A 167 5.81 -25.38 0.55
C LYS A 167 4.91 -25.16 1.76
N HIS A 168 4.94 -26.06 2.74
CA HIS A 168 4.17 -25.92 3.97
C HIS A 168 4.63 -24.69 4.75
N ASP A 169 5.93 -24.51 4.93
CA ASP A 169 6.53 -23.35 5.62
C ASP A 169 6.13 -22.02 4.95
N ALA A 170 6.13 -21.98 3.61
CA ALA A 170 5.73 -20.79 2.86
C ALA A 170 4.23 -20.45 3.03
N TYR A 171 3.36 -21.46 3.14
CA TYR A 171 1.95 -21.26 3.42
C TYR A 171 1.72 -20.77 4.86
N ASP A 172 2.44 -21.33 5.83
CA ASP A 172 2.35 -20.91 7.24
C ASP A 172 2.82 -19.47 7.43
N MET A 173 3.94 -19.08 6.81
CA MET A 173 4.42 -17.68 6.85
C MET A 173 3.41 -16.69 6.24
N LEU A 174 2.70 -17.07 5.17
CA LEU A 174 1.66 -16.23 4.57
C LEU A 174 0.45 -16.11 5.49
N ASN A 175 0.08 -17.20 6.15
CA ASN A 175 -1.05 -17.22 7.08
C ASN A 175 -0.75 -16.39 8.33
N ASP A 176 0.45 -16.51 8.90
CA ASP A 176 0.92 -15.71 10.02
C ASP A 176 0.95 -14.22 9.67
N ALA A 177 1.43 -13.85 8.47
CA ALA A 177 1.42 -12.46 8.00
C ALA A 177 -0.01 -11.91 7.82
N TYR A 178 -0.96 -12.75 7.42
CA TYR A 178 -2.37 -12.38 7.29
C TYR A 178 -3.01 -12.17 8.66
N ILE A 179 -2.80 -13.09 9.61
CA ILE A 179 -3.31 -13.01 10.99
C ILE A 179 -2.70 -11.80 11.73
N TYR A 180 -1.40 -11.55 11.58
CA TYR A 180 -0.73 -10.38 12.16
C TYR A 180 -1.33 -9.05 11.66
N ASN A 181 -1.64 -8.95 10.36
CA ASN A 181 -2.27 -7.75 9.79
C ASN A 181 -3.71 -7.55 10.30
N ILE A 182 -4.49 -8.63 10.46
CA ILE A 182 -5.84 -8.54 11.03
C ILE A 182 -5.77 -8.04 12.47
N ASN A 183 -4.93 -8.64 13.31
CA ASN A 183 -4.84 -8.31 14.74
C ASN A 183 -4.38 -6.85 14.98
N ASN A 184 -3.45 -6.33 14.16
CA ASN A 184 -3.07 -4.92 14.24
C ASN A 184 -4.21 -3.97 13.83
N ASN A 185 -5.00 -4.34 12.82
CA ASN A 185 -6.14 -3.54 12.38
C ASN A 185 -7.26 -3.53 13.43
N THR A 186 -7.48 -4.64 14.14
CA THR A 186 -8.45 -4.75 15.24
C THR A 186 -8.00 -3.98 16.48
N ASN A 187 -6.71 -3.99 16.83
CA ASN A 187 -6.18 -3.24 17.97
C ASN A 187 -6.25 -1.72 17.77
N ASN A 188 -5.96 -1.21 16.56
CA ASN A 188 -6.10 0.22 16.27
C ASN A 188 -7.56 0.72 16.40
N ASN A 189 -8.54 -0.15 16.13
CA ASN A 189 -9.96 0.20 16.26
C ASN A 189 -10.47 0.16 17.72
N SER A 190 -9.77 -0.55 18.63
CA SER A 190 -10.14 -0.63 20.04
C SER A 190 -9.62 0.54 20.88
N TYR A 191 -8.48 1.15 20.52
CA TYR A 191 -7.93 2.28 21.27
C TYR A 191 -8.64 3.62 21.02
N ASN A 192 -9.49 3.70 19.98
CA ASN A 192 -10.22 4.93 19.62
C ASN A 192 -11.66 5.01 20.18
N LYS A 193 -12.08 4.05 21.03
CA LYS A 193 -13.33 4.13 21.81
C LYS A 193 -13.05 4.50 23.27
N LYS A 194 -12.52 5.70 23.53
CA LYS A 194 -12.70 6.36 24.83
C LYS A 194 -13.91 7.28 24.74
N THR A 195 -15.04 6.79 25.22
CA THR A 195 -16.25 7.57 25.45
C THR A 195 -15.97 8.63 26.53
N ASN A 196 -15.87 9.90 26.11
CA ASN A 196 -15.92 11.04 27.02
C ASN A 196 -17.31 11.07 27.69
N THR A 197 -17.41 10.48 28.88
CA THR A 197 -18.58 10.67 29.74
C THR A 197 -18.39 11.98 30.49
N ILE A 198 -19.08 13.03 30.05
CA ILE A 198 -19.11 14.33 30.73
C ILE A 198 -19.99 14.15 31.98
N VAL A 199 -19.36 14.10 33.16
CA VAL A 199 -20.06 14.16 34.44
C VAL A 199 -20.34 15.63 34.75
N LEU A 200 -21.62 16.01 34.64
CA LEU A 200 -22.15 17.29 35.12
C LEU A 200 -22.16 17.29 36.66
N ALA A 201 -21.14 17.89 37.28
CA ALA A 201 -21.19 18.22 38.69
C ALA A 201 -22.06 19.47 38.88
N LYS A 202 -23.28 19.28 39.42
CA LYS A 202 -24.08 20.36 39.99
C LYS A 202 -23.32 20.94 41.19
N LYS A 203 -23.09 22.25 41.16
CA LYS A 203 -22.61 23.02 42.31
C LYS A 203 -23.83 23.67 42.95
N GLU A 204 -24.25 23.16 44.10
CA GLU A 204 -24.96 23.93 45.12
C GLU A 204 -23.93 24.55 46.06
#